data_AF-A0A354ZEK8-F1
#
_entry.id   AF-A0A354ZEK8-F1
#
_cell.length_a   1.000
_cell.length_b   1.000
_cell.length_c   1.000
_cell.angle_alpha   90.00
_cell.angle_beta   90.00
_cell.angle_gamma   90.00
#
_symmetry.space_group_name_H-M   'P 1'
#
loop_
_entity.id
_entity.type
_entity.pdbx_description
1 polymer ?
#
loop_
_entity_poly.entity_id
_entity_poly.type
_entity_poly.pdbx_seq_one_letter_code
_entity_poly.pdbx_strand_id
1 'polypeptide(L)' 'KALAEKYSEIVLYFKRPPSALFAALCGDLLAPNSLTVRIQPDEGIWLSFNAKVPGEAAIRSNSLRF' A
#
# COMPACT_ATOMS: atom_id res chain seq x y z
N LYS A 1 28.86 -2.32 0.72
CA LYS A 1 27.69 -3.08 0.20
C LYS A 1 27.24 -2.42 -1.09
N ALA A 2 26.95 -3.20 -2.14
CA ALA A 2 26.49 -2.69 -3.44
C ALA A 2 24.99 -2.98 -3.60
N LEU A 3 24.15 -2.25 -2.85
CA LEU A 3 22.70 -2.29 -3.04
C LEU A 3 22.31 -1.31 -4.15
N ALA A 4 21.18 -1.58 -4.80
CA ALA A 4 20.68 -0.77 -5.91
C ALA A 4 20.42 0.69 -5.48
N GLU A 5 19.94 0.89 -4.24
CA GLU A 5 19.59 2.20 -3.71
C GLU A 5 19.99 2.33 -2.24
N LYS A 6 20.29 3.56 -1.82
CA LYS A 6 20.54 3.93 -0.42
C LYS A 6 19.27 4.55 0.14
N TYR A 7 18.59 3.82 1.03
CA TYR A 7 17.50 4.36 1.82
C TYR A 7 17.48 3.74 3.22
N SER A 8 16.78 4.41 4.13
CA SER A 8 16.45 3.95 5.47
C SER A 8 14.95 4.15 5.64
N GLU A 9 14.21 3.05 5.76
CA GLU A 9 12.76 3.10 5.90
C GLU A 9 12.25 1.98 6.81
N ILE A 10 11.09 2.22 7.40
CA ILE A 10 10.34 1.26 8.21
C ILE A 10 9.03 1.00 7.48
N VAL A 11 8.77 -0.26 7.13
CA VAL A 11 7.53 -0.67 6.45
C VAL A 11 6.71 -1.54 7.38
N LEU A 12 5.50 -1.08 7.67
CA LEU A 12 4.48 -1.80 8.44
C LEU A 12 3.50 -2.43 7.46
N TYR A 13 3.47 -3.77 7.42
CA TYR A 13 2.48 -4.50 6.65
C TYR A 13 1.26 -4.82 7.52
N PHE A 14 0.10 -4.33 7.11
CA PHE A 14 -1.14 -4.68 7.78
C PHE A 14 -1.57 -6.08 7.38
N LYS A 15 -2.32 -6.74 8.27
CA LYS A 15 -3.03 -7.97 7.91
C LYS A 15 -3.95 -7.68 6.74
N ARG A 16 -4.19 -8.69 5.91
CA ARG A 16 -5.15 -8.57 4.82
C ARG A 16 -6.49 -8.08 5.38
N PRO A 17 -7.08 -7.03 4.78
CA PRO A 17 -8.37 -6.56 5.23
C PRO A 17 -9.39 -7.71 5.13
N PRO A 18 -10.34 -7.80 6.06
CA PRO A 18 -11.43 -8.75 5.93
C PRO A 18 -12.07 -8.58 4.56
N SER A 19 -12.27 -9.68 3.84
CA SER A 19 -12.79 -9.66 2.45
C SER A 19 -14.15 -8.95 2.34
N ALA A 20 -14.88 -8.77 3.45
CA ALA A 20 -16.23 -8.22 3.50
C ALA A 20 -16.49 -6.95 2.66
N LEU A 21 -15.60 -5.94 2.67
CA LEU A 21 -15.85 -4.69 1.95
C LEU A 21 -15.65 -4.81 0.43
N PHE A 22 -14.90 -5.82 -0.02
CA PHE A 22 -14.41 -5.92 -1.39
C PHE A 22 -14.60 -7.31 -2.00
N ALA A 23 -15.25 -8.26 -1.30
CA ALA A 23 -15.36 -9.66 -1.69
C ALA A 23 -16.03 -9.86 -3.06
N ALA A 24 -16.94 -8.95 -3.44
CA ALA A 24 -17.62 -9.00 -4.73
C ALA A 24 -16.80 -8.44 -5.90
N LEU A 25 -15.75 -7.64 -5.62
CA LEU A 25 -14.95 -6.91 -6.61
C LEU A 25 -13.49 -7.37 -6.65
N CYS A 26 -13.05 -8.06 -5.59
CA CYS A 26 -11.73 -8.63 -5.46
C CYS A 26 -11.81 -10.14 -5.45
N GLY A 27 -11.37 -10.76 -6.53
CA GLY A 27 -10.81 -12.10 -6.44
C GLY A 27 -9.68 -12.16 -5.40
N ASP A 28 -9.29 -13.37 -5.02
CA ASP A 28 -8.53 -13.78 -3.81
C ASP A 28 -7.23 -13.05 -3.41
N LEU A 29 -6.81 -11.95 -4.05
CA LEU A 29 -5.47 -11.38 -3.87
C LEU A 29 -5.46 -9.85 -3.80
N LEU A 30 -6.20 -9.28 -2.85
CA LEU A 30 -5.92 -7.91 -2.41
C LEU A 30 -4.52 -7.83 -1.79
N ALA A 31 -3.72 -6.89 -2.27
CA ALA A 31 -2.44 -6.57 -1.63
C ALA A 31 -2.71 -6.08 -0.20
N PRO A 32 -1.90 -6.48 0.80
CA PRO A 32 -2.01 -5.92 2.13
C PRO A 32 -1.76 -4.41 2.09
N ASN A 33 -2.47 -3.66 2.95
CA ASN A 33 -2.14 -2.24 3.14
C ASN A 33 -0.74 -2.14 3.74
N SER A 34 -0.04 -1.04 3.49
CA SER A 34 1.25 -0.77 4.13
C SER A 34 1.38 0.69 4.55
N LEU A 35 2.12 0.90 5.64
CA LEU A 35 2.57 2.22 6.08
C LEU A 35 4.09 2.24 6.01
N THR A 36 4.64 3.07 5.13
CA THR A 36 6.08 3.27 4.97
C THR A 36 6.46 4.59 5.61
N VAL A 37 7.40 4.55 6.55
CA VAL A 37 8.05 5.72 7.12
C VAL A 37 9.47 5.76 6.59
N ARG A 38 9.78 6.73 5.72
CA ARG A 38 11.14 6.88 5.17
C ARG A 38 11.90 7.92 5.98
N ILE A 39 13.06 7.53 6.46
CA ILE A 39 13.96 8.32 7.29
C ILE A 39 15.00 9.05 6.43
N GLN A 40 15.45 8.44 5.32
CA GLN A 40 16.33 9.09 4.34
C GLN A 40 16.51 8.20 3.10
N PRO A 41 16.87 8.76 1.94
CA PRO A 41 16.59 10.15 1.55
C PRO A 41 15.07 10.35 1.37
N ASP A 42 14.63 11.59 1.16
CA ASP A 42 13.21 11.93 0.94
C ASP A 42 12.32 11.51 2.11
N GLU A 43 12.42 12.25 3.21
CA GLU A 43 11.64 12.00 4.41
C GLU A 43 10.15 12.15 4.13
N GLY A 44 9.37 11.25 4.73
CA GLY A 44 7.93 11.29 4.58
C GLY A 44 7.25 10.01 5.03
N ILE A 45 5.93 10.02 4.91
CA ILE A 45 5.08 8.89 5.26
C ILE A 45 4.22 8.55 4.05
N TRP A 46 4.19 7.27 3.68
CA TRP A 46 3.33 6.75 2.62
C TRP A 46 2.35 5.74 3.19
N LEU A 47 1.06 5.96 2.97
CA LEU A 47 0.02 4.98 3.25
C LEU A 47 -0.45 4.36 1.95
N SER A 48 -0.15 3.09 1.75
CA SER A 48 -0.65 2.30 0.61
C SER A 48 -1.88 1.51 1.03
N PHE A 49 -2.99 1.68 0.32
CA PHE A 49 -4.26 1.01 0.61
C PHE A 49 -5.06 0.74 -0.67
N ASN A 50 -6.02 -0.16 -0.56
CA ASN A 50 -6.88 -0.52 -1.68
C ASN A 50 -8.09 0.41 -1.75
N ALA A 51 -8.36 0.96 -2.93
CA ALA A 51 -9.48 1.87 -3.18
C ALA A 51 -10.26 1.46 -4.44
N LYS A 52 -11.55 1.80 -4.47
CA LYS A 52 -12.38 1.67 -5.67
C LYS A 52 -11.88 2.62 -6.76
N VAL A 53 -11.85 2.15 -8.00
CA VAL A 53 -11.62 2.98 -9.18
C VAL A 53 -12.92 3.72 -9.53
N PRO A 54 -12.93 5.07 -9.59
CA PRO A 54 -14.09 5.81 -10.06
C PRO A 54 -14.47 5.41 -11.48
N GLY A 55 -15.75 5.07 -11.72
CA GLY A 55 -16.25 4.68 -13.05
C GLY A 55 -16.05 3.21 -13.42
N GLU A 56 -15.35 2.41 -12.62
CA GLU A 56 -15.14 0.98 -12.87
C GLU A 56 -15.56 0.15 -11.64
N ALA A 57 -16.05 -1.08 -11.88
CA ALA A 57 -16.25 -2.06 -10.82
C ALA A 57 -14.92 -2.77 -10.48
N ALA A 58 -13.88 -1.98 -10.19
CA ALA A 58 -12.53 -2.47 -9.94
C ALA A 58 -11.92 -1.79 -8.70
N ILE A 59 -10.96 -2.49 -8.09
CA ILE A 59 -10.18 -2.01 -6.96
C ILE A 59 -8.71 -2.01 -7.34
N ARG A 60 -7.99 -0.97 -6.88
CA ARG A 60 -6.55 -0.80 -7.11
C ARG A 60 -5.87 -0.31 -5.84
N SER A 61 -4.58 -0.64 -5.71
CA SER A 61 -3.74 -0.06 -4.68
C SER A 61 -3.47 1.41 -5.02
N ASN A 62 -3.59 2.27 -4.02
CA ASN A 62 -3.33 3.69 -4.10
C ASN A 62 -2.41 4.10 -2.93
N SER A 63 -1.65 5.19 -3.09
CA SER A 63 -0.71 5.67 -2.08
C SER A 63 -0.99 7.13 -1.74
N LEU A 64 -1.11 7.43 -0.45
CA LEU A 64 -1.16 8.80 0.08
C LEU A 64 0.19 9.14 0.68
N ARG A 65 0.72 10.30 0.32
CA ARG A 65 1.95 10.87 0.88
C ARG A 65 1.60 11.97 1.87
N PHE A 66 2.26 11.95 3.02
CA PHE A 66 2.26 13.01 4.04
C PHE A 66 3.66 13.59 4.16
#